data_AF-A0A7X8IDS7-F1
#
_entry.id   AF-A0A7X8IDS7-F1
#
_cell.length_a   1.000
_cell.length_b   1.000
_cell.length_c   1.000
_cell.angle_alpha   90.00
_cell.angle_beta   90.00
_cell.angle_gamma   90.00
#
_symmetry.space_group_name_H-M   'P 1'
#
loop_
_entity.id
_entity.type
_entity.pdbx_description
1 polymer ?
#
loop_
_entity_poly.entity_id
_entity_poly.type
_entity_poly.pdbx_seq_one_letter_code
_entity_poly.pdbx_strand_id
1 'polypeptide(L)'
;MSSNSIENTKVVILIGGRDFGRCPIATRLNRALWPIAGKPVVQHLIERLAAQGLRQFVICCDAQAGDIRGAVTLPEALDIRWIEQQMPRGTAGSVLDAAEPGSDELLMVFVACMICPPDVQEVLAAHRDGAAGMSVFFNPVDKSNAVALRDAGVYVCRSSVLSHIPQKGYFDIKEGLIPALVSAKEPAYAGKLSRPVGNFTTWRQYLTALGRALNDGLVEPQRLSDVQPVGTSGVQWAGKDVHIAESARICGPVLVEAGAKIEADAVILGPGIIGKNVRIGQNTVVCQSIIWDNAVIGRGCHLRRSLVDYQRTIPGGAVLDGTAAALPKGRLSGLAEGISMRIKQITQSQVSNHYLADPLAQCLKHPRLKWTLIGMTGLLFAVLFVTYWRPTLVDLWKVWLHSDEYSCGLLVPFLAGYAMWVRRRSFLDSPVNPAFTGLVVLLAAQALRLFGLYYMFGSAERLALVLSVGGIVLLVYGWFFFRKFLPVFVFLFLMLPFP
;
A
#
# COMPACT_ATOMS: atom_id res chain seq x y z
N MET A 1 1.34 40.79 18.18
CA MET A 1 1.57 41.04 16.74
C MET A 1 1.77 39.74 15.92
N SER A 2 1.47 38.54 16.44
CA SER A 2 1.53 37.24 15.73
C SER A 2 0.17 36.73 15.22
N SER A 3 -0.93 37.47 15.43
CA SER A 3 -2.29 37.06 15.09
C SER A 3 -2.61 37.18 13.59
N ASN A 4 -2.18 38.25 12.92
CA ASN A 4 -2.50 38.51 11.52
C ASN A 4 -1.99 37.43 10.54
N SER A 5 -0.86 36.78 10.83
CA SER A 5 -0.33 35.74 9.93
C SER A 5 -1.14 34.45 10.00
N ILE A 6 -1.69 34.10 11.17
CA ILE A 6 -2.54 32.91 11.32
C ILE A 6 -3.92 33.14 10.71
N GLU A 7 -4.47 34.36 10.85
CA GLU A 7 -5.78 34.70 10.28
C GLU A 7 -5.80 34.64 8.75
N ASN A 8 -4.66 34.92 8.08
CA ASN A 8 -4.52 34.84 6.63
C ASN A 8 -3.87 33.52 6.14
N THR A 9 -4.01 32.45 6.91
CA THR A 9 -3.45 31.13 6.59
C THR A 9 -4.55 30.09 6.35
N LYS A 10 -4.47 29.44 5.19
CA LYS A 10 -5.36 28.34 4.80
C LYS A 10 -4.62 27.01 4.93
N VAL A 11 -5.22 26.09 5.66
CA VAL A 11 -4.65 24.76 5.91
C VAL A 11 -5.14 23.80 4.84
N VAL A 12 -4.22 23.17 4.12
CA VAL A 12 -4.54 22.12 3.13
C VAL A 12 -4.15 20.76 3.71
N ILE A 13 -5.12 19.88 3.92
CA ILE A 13 -4.89 18.52 4.40
C ILE A 13 -4.97 17.56 3.21
N LEU A 14 -3.85 16.91 2.92
CA LEU A 14 -3.74 15.93 1.86
C LEU A 14 -4.04 14.53 2.39
N ILE A 15 -5.14 13.95 1.93
CA ILE A 15 -5.53 12.58 2.21
C ILE A 15 -5.24 11.73 0.97
N GLY A 16 -4.20 10.90 1.07
CA GLY A 16 -3.90 9.93 0.02
C GLY A 16 -4.95 8.83 -0.09
N GLY A 17 -5.06 8.24 -1.28
CA GLY A 17 -5.99 7.15 -1.54
C GLY A 17 -5.62 5.82 -0.88
N ARG A 18 -6.49 4.82 -1.08
CA ARG A 18 -6.32 3.46 -0.54
C ARG A 18 -5.01 2.83 -0.99
N ASP A 19 -4.42 2.03 -0.10
CA ASP A 19 -3.21 1.28 -0.41
C ASP A 19 -3.49 0.23 -1.50
N PHE A 20 -2.64 0.16 -2.53
CA PHE A 20 -2.72 -0.80 -3.64
C PHE A 20 -2.29 -2.22 -3.24
N GLY A 21 -2.69 -2.68 -2.05
CA GLY A 21 -2.43 -4.06 -1.59
C GLY A 21 -1.15 -4.26 -0.78
N ARG A 22 -0.38 -3.22 -0.44
CA ARG A 22 0.85 -3.37 0.36
C ARG A 22 0.55 -3.69 1.83
N CYS A 23 -0.60 -3.23 2.33
CA CYS A 23 -1.09 -3.53 3.66
C CYS A 23 -2.57 -3.96 3.61
N PRO A 24 -2.90 -5.21 4.00
CA PRO A 24 -4.28 -5.70 3.96
C PRO A 24 -5.30 -4.79 4.65
N ILE A 25 -4.91 -4.19 5.78
CA ILE A 25 -5.75 -3.25 6.54
C ILE A 25 -5.95 -1.94 5.78
N ALA A 26 -4.87 -1.38 5.21
CA ALA A 26 -4.92 -0.13 4.46
C ALA A 26 -5.68 -0.24 3.11
N THR A 27 -5.95 -1.46 2.64
CA THR A 27 -6.86 -1.70 1.51
C THR A 27 -8.33 -1.59 1.88
N ARG A 28 -8.67 -1.79 3.16
CA ARG A 28 -10.05 -1.78 3.67
C ARG A 28 -10.40 -0.42 4.25
N LEU A 29 -9.50 0.14 5.06
CA LEU A 29 -9.69 1.39 5.78
C LEU A 29 -8.57 2.37 5.41
N ASN A 30 -8.95 3.58 4.97
CA ASN A 30 -7.99 4.64 4.68
C ASN A 30 -7.14 4.92 5.94
N ARG A 31 -5.83 5.12 5.76
CA ARG A 31 -4.90 5.40 6.87
C ARG A 31 -5.24 6.65 7.66
N ALA A 32 -5.88 7.65 7.02
CA ALA A 32 -6.39 8.85 7.68
C ALA A 32 -7.46 8.54 8.74
N LEU A 33 -8.11 7.37 8.66
CA LEU A 33 -9.12 6.89 9.59
C LEU A 33 -8.57 5.94 10.66
N TRP A 34 -7.26 5.65 10.66
CA TRP A 34 -6.69 4.80 11.70
C TRP A 34 -6.78 5.51 13.06
N PRO A 35 -7.18 4.81 14.13
CA PRO A 35 -7.55 5.45 15.38
C PRO A 35 -6.32 5.90 16.17
N ILE A 36 -6.44 6.96 16.95
CA ILE A 36 -5.51 7.38 17.99
C ILE A 36 -6.41 7.71 19.17
N ALA A 37 -6.35 6.89 20.22
CA ALA A 37 -7.18 7.06 21.41
C ALA A 37 -8.68 7.26 21.08
N GLY A 38 -9.23 6.33 20.29
CA GLY A 38 -10.64 6.28 19.92
C GLY A 38 -11.11 7.27 18.86
N LYS A 39 -10.23 8.12 18.30
CA LYS A 39 -10.57 9.05 17.20
C LYS A 39 -9.69 8.83 15.96
N PRO A 40 -10.17 9.07 14.73
CA PRO A 40 -9.35 9.08 13.53
C PRO A 40 -8.11 10.00 13.63
N VAL A 41 -6.97 9.57 13.06
CA VAL A 41 -5.75 10.40 13.02
C VAL A 41 -5.98 11.76 12.36
N VAL A 42 -6.77 11.83 11.28
CA VAL A 42 -7.06 13.08 10.59
C VAL A 42 -7.88 14.05 11.44
N GLN A 43 -8.80 13.51 12.26
CA GLN A 43 -9.56 14.31 13.22
C GLN A 43 -8.62 14.87 14.30
N HIS A 44 -7.70 14.06 14.83
CA HIS A 44 -6.68 14.52 15.76
C HIS A 44 -5.80 15.64 15.18
N LEU A 45 -5.39 15.50 13.91
CA LEU A 45 -4.61 16.52 13.20
C LEU A 45 -5.38 17.85 13.15
N ILE A 46 -6.64 17.83 12.68
CA ILE A 46 -7.47 19.04 12.55
C ILE A 46 -7.72 19.68 13.91
N GLU A 47 -8.14 18.90 14.91
CA GLU A 47 -8.42 19.41 16.26
C GLU A 47 -7.17 20.06 16.89
N ARG A 48 -5.98 19.51 16.67
CA ARG A 48 -4.72 20.06 17.21
C ARG A 48 -4.25 21.31 16.48
N LEU A 49 -4.44 21.38 15.16
CA LEU A 49 -4.15 22.60 14.39
C LEU A 49 -5.15 23.71 14.75
N ALA A 50 -6.43 23.36 14.92
CA ALA A 50 -7.46 24.27 15.38
C ALA A 50 -7.20 24.80 16.80
N ALA A 51 -6.72 23.96 17.72
CA ALA A 51 -6.31 24.39 19.06
C ALA A 51 -5.17 25.41 19.05
N GLN A 52 -4.37 25.45 17.98
CA GLN A 52 -3.28 26.43 17.77
C GLN A 52 -3.74 27.72 17.07
N GLY A 53 -5.05 27.87 16.80
CA GLY A 53 -5.65 29.09 16.26
C GLY A 53 -5.99 29.04 14.77
N LEU A 54 -5.67 27.96 14.06
CA LEU A 54 -6.07 27.80 12.66
C LEU A 54 -7.59 27.57 12.55
N ARG A 55 -8.22 28.15 11.53
CA ARG A 55 -9.69 28.13 11.37
C ARG A 55 -10.16 27.70 9.98
N GLN A 56 -9.38 27.97 8.94
CA GLN A 56 -9.70 27.64 7.55
C GLN A 56 -8.98 26.36 7.12
N PHE A 57 -9.76 25.34 6.76
CA PHE A 57 -9.27 24.03 6.34
C PHE A 57 -9.84 23.63 4.99
N VAL A 58 -8.98 23.14 4.11
CA VAL A 58 -9.34 22.49 2.85
C VAL A 58 -8.84 21.06 2.90
N ILE A 59 -9.76 20.10 2.80
CA ILE A 59 -9.45 18.67 2.85
C ILE A 59 -9.53 18.11 1.45
N CYS A 60 -8.39 17.72 0.90
CA CYS A 60 -8.27 17.13 -0.42
C CYS A 60 -8.24 15.60 -0.28
N CYS A 61 -9.20 14.93 -0.90
CA CYS A 61 -9.36 13.49 -0.83
C CYS A 61 -9.78 12.90 -2.18
N ASP A 62 -9.52 11.60 -2.36
CA ASP A 62 -9.99 10.86 -3.54
C ASP A 62 -11.51 10.61 -3.46
N ALA A 63 -12.06 9.84 -4.40
CA ALA A 63 -13.49 9.48 -4.48
C ALA A 63 -14.10 8.78 -3.24
N GLN A 64 -13.38 8.67 -2.12
CA GLN A 64 -13.87 8.23 -0.81
C GLN A 64 -14.11 9.38 0.17
N ALA A 65 -14.22 10.62 -0.32
CA ALA A 65 -14.53 11.79 0.49
C ALA A 65 -15.71 11.55 1.44
N GLY A 66 -16.77 10.89 0.97
CA GLY A 66 -17.97 10.56 1.75
C GLY A 66 -17.70 9.67 2.97
N ASP A 67 -16.93 8.59 2.79
CA ASP A 67 -16.59 7.66 3.86
C ASP A 67 -15.77 8.35 4.97
N ILE A 68 -14.83 9.20 4.57
CA ILE A 68 -13.96 9.92 5.51
C ILE A 68 -14.75 11.00 6.23
N ARG A 69 -15.55 11.79 5.50
CA ARG A 69 -16.38 12.86 6.06
C ARG A 69 -17.40 12.32 7.06
N GLY A 70 -18.01 11.16 6.78
CA GLY A 70 -18.95 10.51 7.70
C GLY A 70 -18.29 9.88 8.94
N ALA A 71 -16.99 9.58 8.88
CA ALA A 71 -16.26 8.95 9.97
C ALA A 71 -15.56 9.94 10.93
N VAL A 72 -15.54 11.24 10.61
CA VAL A 72 -14.91 12.28 11.43
C VAL A 72 -15.96 13.21 12.04
N THR A 73 -15.73 13.63 13.28
CA THR A 73 -16.56 14.66 13.94
C THR A 73 -15.69 15.89 14.17
N LEU A 74 -15.96 16.97 13.46
CA LEU A 74 -15.17 18.20 13.51
C LEU A 74 -15.98 19.33 14.14
N PRO A 75 -15.34 20.28 14.86
CA PRO A 75 -16.04 21.42 15.46
C PRO A 75 -16.72 22.29 14.40
N GLU A 76 -17.98 22.70 14.65
CA GLU A 76 -18.75 23.55 13.74
C GLU A 76 -18.15 24.95 13.53
N ALA A 77 -17.32 25.41 14.48
CA ALA A 77 -16.64 26.71 14.40
C ALA A 77 -15.49 26.76 13.38
N LEU A 78 -15.15 25.63 12.74
CA LEU A 78 -14.11 25.58 11.71
C LEU A 78 -14.74 25.73 10.32
N ASP A 79 -14.10 26.55 9.48
CA ASP A 79 -14.45 26.64 8.07
C ASP A 79 -13.74 25.51 7.33
N ILE A 80 -14.51 24.50 6.89
CA ILE A 80 -13.98 23.28 6.28
C ILE A 80 -14.58 23.08 4.89
N ARG A 81 -13.73 23.21 3.88
CA ARG A 81 -14.04 22.89 2.49
C ARG A 81 -13.52 21.50 2.13
N TRP A 82 -14.37 20.66 1.57
CA TRP A 82 -14.00 19.34 1.07
C TRP A 82 -13.81 19.38 -0.45
N ILE A 83 -12.68 18.87 -0.93
CA ILE A 83 -12.40 18.71 -2.35
C ILE A 83 -12.26 17.23 -2.64
N GLU A 84 -13.23 16.71 -3.38
CA GLU A 84 -13.23 15.34 -3.89
C GLU A 84 -12.62 15.32 -5.28
N GLN A 85 -11.50 14.61 -5.43
CA GLN A 85 -10.80 14.49 -6.69
C GLN A 85 -11.28 13.25 -7.44
N GLN A 86 -11.92 13.46 -8.60
CA GLN A 86 -12.35 12.36 -9.47
C GLN A 86 -11.16 11.61 -10.08
N MET A 87 -10.05 12.31 -10.36
CA MET A 87 -8.79 11.72 -10.79
C MET A 87 -7.63 12.30 -9.97
N PRO A 88 -6.62 11.49 -9.61
CA PRO A 88 -5.50 11.96 -8.80
C PRO A 88 -4.66 12.97 -9.58
N ARG A 89 -4.66 14.24 -9.14
CA ARG A 89 -3.83 15.32 -9.70
C ARG A 89 -2.45 15.44 -9.05
N GLY A 90 -2.11 14.53 -8.15
CA GLY A 90 -0.88 14.59 -7.35
C GLY A 90 -0.97 15.59 -6.19
N THR A 91 0.02 15.58 -5.32
CA THR A 91 0.00 16.41 -4.10
C THR A 91 0.03 17.90 -4.41
N ALA A 92 0.82 18.34 -5.41
CA ALA A 92 0.89 19.75 -5.80
C ALA A 92 -0.38 20.17 -6.54
N GLY A 93 -0.91 19.31 -7.43
CA GLY A 93 -2.22 19.56 -8.06
C GLY A 93 -3.35 19.73 -7.04
N SER A 94 -3.31 18.96 -5.94
CA SER A 94 -4.29 19.09 -4.84
C SER A 94 -4.17 20.40 -4.08
N VAL A 95 -2.95 20.94 -3.95
CA VAL A 95 -2.72 22.28 -3.36
C VAL A 95 -3.23 23.37 -4.29
N LEU A 96 -3.02 23.22 -5.60
CA LEU A 96 -3.59 24.13 -6.61
C LEU A 96 -5.13 24.12 -6.58
N ASP A 97 -5.76 22.95 -6.48
CA ASP A 97 -7.22 22.82 -6.38
C ASP A 97 -7.78 23.49 -5.10
N ALA A 98 -7.01 23.45 -4.01
CA ALA A 98 -7.38 24.02 -2.72
C ALA A 98 -7.24 25.55 -2.66
N ALA A 99 -6.41 26.13 -3.52
CA ALA A 99 -6.16 27.55 -3.55
C ALA A 99 -7.31 28.33 -4.19
N GLU A 100 -7.55 29.54 -3.71
CA GLU A 100 -8.47 30.47 -4.35
C GLU A 100 -7.74 31.37 -5.35
N PRO A 101 -8.20 31.46 -6.61
CA PRO A 101 -7.55 32.31 -7.62
C PRO A 101 -7.47 33.77 -7.16
N GLY A 102 -6.27 34.36 -7.23
CA GLY A 102 -6.05 35.77 -6.88
C GLY A 102 -5.93 36.07 -5.38
N SER A 103 -5.97 35.04 -4.52
CA SER A 103 -5.73 35.20 -3.09
C SER A 103 -4.22 35.29 -2.78
N ASP A 104 -3.84 36.18 -1.86
CA ASP A 104 -2.48 36.29 -1.29
C ASP A 104 -2.36 35.55 0.06
N GLU A 105 -3.19 34.53 0.26
CA GLU A 105 -3.15 33.66 1.42
C GLU A 105 -1.90 32.77 1.45
N LEU A 106 -1.44 32.48 2.66
CA LEU A 106 -0.40 31.49 2.90
C LEU A 106 -1.03 30.10 2.99
N LEU A 107 -0.51 29.13 2.24
CA LEU A 107 -0.99 27.75 2.26
C LEU A 107 -0.08 26.89 3.15
N MET A 108 -0.64 26.32 4.21
CA MET A 108 0.03 25.33 5.05
C MET A 108 -0.47 23.93 4.70
N VAL A 109 0.40 23.10 4.15
CA VAL A 109 0.05 21.77 3.65
C VAL A 109 0.51 20.70 4.64
N PHE A 110 -0.41 19.82 5.03
CA PHE A 110 -0.14 18.70 5.92
C PHE A 110 -0.61 17.38 5.30
N VAL A 111 0.19 16.33 5.42
CA VAL A 111 -0.27 14.96 5.15
C VAL A 111 -1.12 14.45 6.31
N ALA A 112 -2.24 13.79 6.02
CA ALA A 112 -3.19 13.37 7.06
C ALA A 112 -2.66 12.28 8.02
N CYS A 113 -1.68 11.47 7.59
CA CYS A 113 -1.15 10.35 8.39
C CYS A 113 -0.02 10.81 9.32
N MET A 114 -0.36 11.66 10.29
CA MET A 114 0.55 12.31 11.23
C MET A 114 -0.02 12.27 12.65
N ILE A 115 0.74 11.76 13.62
CA ILE A 115 0.25 11.58 15.00
C ILE A 115 0.39 12.87 15.82
N CYS A 116 1.50 13.58 15.65
CA CYS A 116 1.86 14.76 16.44
C CYS A 116 2.14 15.93 15.49
N PRO A 117 1.14 16.74 15.11
CA PRO A 117 1.41 17.94 14.30
C PRO A 117 2.43 18.86 14.97
N PRO A 118 3.25 19.56 14.16
CA PRO A 118 4.24 20.49 14.69
C PRO A 118 3.57 21.71 15.34
N ASP A 119 4.39 22.49 16.02
CA ASP A 119 3.99 23.83 16.45
C ASP A 119 3.86 24.74 15.22
N VAL A 120 2.68 25.32 15.04
CA VAL A 120 2.36 26.19 13.90
C VAL A 120 3.21 27.45 13.93
N GLN A 121 3.51 28.01 15.11
CA GLN A 121 4.33 29.20 15.25
C GLN A 121 5.78 28.91 14.84
N GLU A 122 6.31 27.74 15.23
CA GLU A 122 7.64 27.29 14.80
C GLU A 122 7.73 27.21 13.28
N VAL A 123 6.74 26.58 12.65
CA VAL A 123 6.67 26.41 11.19
C VAL A 123 6.57 27.76 10.47
N LEU A 124 5.69 28.65 10.93
CA LEU A 124 5.50 29.98 10.33
C LEU A 124 6.74 30.87 10.50
N ALA A 125 7.37 30.85 11.68
CA ALA A 125 8.59 31.60 11.95
C ALA A 125 9.72 31.14 11.01
N ALA A 126 9.94 29.82 10.90
CA ALA A 126 10.95 29.27 10.02
C ALA A 126 10.70 29.60 8.53
N HIS A 127 9.44 29.57 8.08
CA HIS A 127 9.09 29.98 6.71
C HIS A 127 9.41 31.46 6.44
N ARG A 128 9.05 32.33 7.38
CA ARG A 128 9.32 33.77 7.29
C ARG A 128 10.82 34.04 7.25
N ASP A 129 11.58 33.43 8.15
CA ASP A 129 13.03 33.63 8.26
C ASP A 129 13.78 33.07 7.03
N GLY A 130 13.24 32.02 6.41
CA GLY A 130 13.76 31.47 5.16
C GLY A 130 13.49 32.33 3.91
N ALA A 131 12.59 33.31 3.97
CA ALA A 131 12.22 34.23 2.88
C ALA A 131 11.97 33.53 1.52
N ALA A 132 11.42 32.31 1.55
CA ALA A 132 11.28 31.44 0.39
C ALA A 132 9.84 31.37 -0.11
N GLY A 133 9.61 31.19 -1.42
CA GLY A 133 8.26 30.97 -1.96
C GLY A 133 7.61 29.70 -1.41
N MET A 134 8.45 28.70 -1.13
CA MET A 134 8.05 27.43 -0.51
C MET A 134 9.03 27.02 0.58
N SER A 135 8.53 26.46 1.67
CA SER A 135 9.30 25.81 2.73
C SER A 135 8.90 24.35 2.88
N VAL A 136 9.90 23.49 3.01
CA VAL A 136 9.78 22.04 3.21
C VAL A 136 10.34 21.69 4.58
N PHE A 137 9.56 20.99 5.41
CA PHE A 137 9.97 20.67 6.77
C PHE A 137 10.38 19.22 6.94
N PHE A 138 11.44 19.01 7.71
CA PHE A 138 12.00 17.69 7.99
C PHE A 138 11.96 17.37 9.49
N ASN A 139 11.72 16.09 9.80
CA ASN A 139 11.82 15.56 11.16
C ASN A 139 13.26 15.66 11.68
N PRO A 140 13.46 15.85 13.00
CA PRO A 140 14.77 15.78 13.59
C PRO A 140 15.38 14.37 13.43
N VAL A 141 16.68 14.33 13.17
CA VAL A 141 17.44 13.08 13.02
C VAL A 141 17.79 12.56 14.42
N ASP A 142 17.36 11.33 14.75
CA ASP A 142 17.82 10.61 15.94
C ASP A 142 19.33 10.34 15.81
N LYS A 143 20.13 10.65 16.84
CA LYS A 143 21.60 10.45 16.84
C LYS A 143 22.04 9.03 16.49
N SER A 144 21.16 8.03 16.64
CA SER A 144 21.43 6.62 16.36
C SER A 144 21.24 6.20 14.88
N ASN A 145 20.65 7.05 14.03
CA ASN A 145 20.44 6.80 12.61
C ASN A 145 20.79 8.06 11.82
N ALA A 146 22.09 8.30 11.62
CA ALA A 146 22.64 9.45 10.89
C ALA A 146 22.33 9.48 9.37
N VAL A 147 21.34 8.71 8.91
CA VAL A 147 21.02 8.56 7.49
C VAL A 147 19.76 9.36 7.16
N ALA A 148 19.99 10.52 6.53
CA ALA A 148 19.06 11.42 5.87
C ALA A 148 17.98 12.11 6.74
N LEU A 149 17.84 13.42 6.54
CA LEU A 149 16.68 14.20 6.97
C LEU A 149 15.41 13.52 6.43
N ARG A 150 14.49 13.16 7.33
CA ARG A 150 13.22 12.52 6.94
C ARG A 150 12.15 13.57 6.75
N ASP A 151 11.53 13.57 5.58
CA ASP A 151 10.41 14.45 5.27
C ASP A 151 9.32 14.38 6.35
N ALA A 152 8.87 15.55 6.83
CA ALA A 152 7.78 15.69 7.78
C ALA A 152 6.41 15.78 7.09
N GLY A 153 6.34 15.85 5.76
CA GLY A 153 5.07 15.99 5.04
C GLY A 153 4.33 17.27 5.44
N VAL A 154 5.11 18.29 5.83
CA VAL A 154 4.64 19.63 6.19
C VAL A 154 5.31 20.60 5.24
N TYR A 155 4.49 21.39 4.57
CA TYR A 155 4.94 22.39 3.61
C TYR A 155 4.24 23.71 3.88
N VAL A 156 4.92 24.81 3.57
CA VAL A 156 4.33 26.14 3.60
C VAL A 156 4.65 26.78 2.26
N CYS A 157 3.65 27.25 1.52
CA CYS A 157 3.88 27.94 0.26
C CYS A 157 3.00 29.18 0.12
N ARG A 158 3.55 30.18 -0.57
CA ARG A 158 2.79 31.34 -1.04
C ARG A 158 2.03 30.97 -2.32
N SER A 159 0.95 31.70 -2.59
CA SER A 159 0.16 31.52 -3.82
C SER A 159 0.98 31.74 -5.10
N SER A 160 2.07 32.53 -5.05
CA SER A 160 2.98 32.74 -6.18
C SER A 160 3.57 31.45 -6.75
N VAL A 161 3.86 30.46 -5.89
CA VAL A 161 4.43 29.16 -6.27
C VAL A 161 3.46 28.31 -7.09
N LEU A 162 2.15 28.58 -6.98
CA LEU A 162 1.12 27.82 -7.69
C LEU A 162 1.19 28.00 -9.21
N SER A 163 1.80 29.09 -9.68
CA SER A 163 2.02 29.35 -11.12
C SER A 163 2.89 28.28 -11.80
N HIS A 164 3.71 27.55 -11.03
CA HIS A 164 4.53 26.44 -11.52
C HIS A 164 3.78 25.11 -11.62
N ILE A 165 2.53 25.05 -11.16
CA ILE A 165 1.72 23.83 -11.15
C ILE A 165 0.82 23.80 -12.40
N PRO A 166 0.90 22.76 -13.24
CA PRO A 166 0.02 22.61 -14.40
C PRO A 166 -1.46 22.56 -14.01
N GLN A 167 -2.31 23.23 -14.80
CA GLN A 167 -3.75 23.26 -14.60
C GLN A 167 -4.46 21.91 -14.82
N LYS A 168 -3.77 20.93 -15.43
CA LYS A 168 -4.28 19.58 -15.68
C LYS A 168 -3.15 18.57 -15.53
N GLY A 169 -3.52 17.32 -15.29
CA GLY A 169 -2.59 16.21 -15.16
C GLY A 169 -2.10 15.98 -13.73
N TYR A 170 -1.29 14.95 -13.56
CA TYR A 170 -0.67 14.59 -12.29
C TYR A 170 0.58 15.44 -12.05
N PHE A 171 0.66 16.10 -10.90
CA PHE A 171 1.83 16.88 -10.50
C PHE A 171 2.06 16.75 -8.98
N ASP A 172 3.25 16.28 -8.59
CA ASP A 172 3.62 16.04 -7.19
C ASP A 172 4.52 17.15 -6.65
N ILE A 173 4.44 17.43 -5.34
CA ILE A 173 5.26 18.43 -4.66
C ILE A 173 6.75 18.09 -4.79
N LYS A 174 7.14 16.84 -4.53
CA LYS A 174 8.55 16.44 -4.45
C LYS A 174 9.16 16.18 -5.82
N GLU A 175 8.41 15.51 -6.68
CA GLU A 175 8.90 15.12 -8.01
C GLU A 175 8.65 16.18 -9.09
N GLY A 176 7.76 17.15 -8.83
CA GLY A 176 7.39 18.20 -9.78
C GLY A 176 7.67 19.60 -9.27
N LEU A 177 6.95 20.05 -8.23
CA LEU A 177 6.95 21.45 -7.79
C LEU A 177 8.31 21.93 -7.28
N ILE A 178 8.95 21.17 -6.37
CA ILE A 178 10.26 21.53 -5.82
C ILE A 178 11.32 21.60 -6.94
N PRO A 179 11.45 20.59 -7.84
CA PRO A 179 12.34 20.69 -9.00
C PRO A 179 12.04 21.88 -9.91
N ALA A 180 10.76 22.21 -10.14
CA ALA A 180 10.36 23.37 -10.95
C ALA A 180 10.83 24.69 -10.34
N LEU A 181 10.63 24.89 -9.03
CA LEU A 181 11.10 26.08 -8.32
C LEU A 181 12.63 26.21 -8.36
N VAL A 182 13.35 25.12 -8.11
CA VAL A 182 14.81 25.11 -8.18
C VAL A 182 15.31 25.44 -9.59
N SER A 183 14.65 24.88 -10.61
CA SER A 183 14.97 25.16 -12.02
C SER A 183 14.70 26.62 -12.41
N ALA A 184 13.64 27.20 -11.85
CA ALA A 184 13.29 28.62 -12.00
C ALA A 184 14.17 29.57 -11.15
N LYS A 185 15.10 29.02 -10.36
CA LYS A 185 15.93 29.76 -9.39
C LYS A 185 15.10 30.52 -8.35
N GLU A 186 13.90 30.04 -8.06
CA GLU A 186 13.09 30.55 -6.96
C GLU A 186 13.56 29.94 -5.64
N PRO A 187 13.66 30.72 -4.55
CA PRO A 187 14.13 30.22 -3.27
C PRO A 187 13.11 29.23 -2.68
N ALA A 188 13.59 28.03 -2.38
CA ALA A 188 12.90 27.03 -1.56
C ALA A 188 13.70 26.79 -0.27
N TYR A 189 13.04 26.90 0.88
CA TYR A 189 13.68 26.76 2.19
C TYR A 189 13.48 25.35 2.75
N ALA A 190 14.54 24.78 3.34
CA ALA A 190 14.47 23.50 4.06
C ALA A 190 14.53 23.76 5.57
N GLY A 191 13.41 23.59 6.25
CA GLY A 191 13.28 23.75 7.69
C GLY A 191 13.42 22.44 8.46
N LYS A 192 13.96 22.49 9.67
CA LYS A 192 14.02 21.34 10.58
C LYS A 192 13.09 21.57 11.77
N LEU A 193 12.24 20.59 12.05
CA LEU A 193 11.33 20.64 13.19
C LEU A 193 12.06 20.27 14.49
N SER A 194 11.61 20.86 15.59
CA SER A 194 12.04 20.61 16.96
C SER A 194 11.77 19.18 17.41
N ARG A 195 10.64 18.61 16.97
CA ARG A 195 10.16 17.28 17.34
C ARG A 195 9.72 16.47 16.12
N PRO A 196 9.78 15.13 16.17
CA PRO A 196 9.24 14.30 15.10
C PRO A 196 7.71 14.33 15.10
N VAL A 197 7.11 14.42 13.92
CA VAL A 197 5.64 14.52 13.77
C VAL A 197 4.93 13.16 13.76
N GLY A 198 5.69 12.07 13.68
CA GLY A 198 5.15 10.70 13.73
C GLY A 198 4.42 10.27 12.46
N ASN A 199 4.93 10.65 11.28
CA ASN A 199 4.35 10.22 10.01
C ASN A 199 4.43 8.71 9.82
N PHE A 200 3.38 8.14 9.21
CA PHE A 200 3.34 6.73 8.90
C PHE A 200 2.68 6.41 7.55
N THR A 201 3.23 5.41 6.89
CA THR A 201 2.64 4.77 5.70
C THR A 201 2.30 3.31 5.93
N THR A 202 2.81 2.73 7.02
CA THR A 202 2.61 1.32 7.42
C THR A 202 2.14 1.21 8.86
N TRP A 203 1.47 0.12 9.21
CA TRP A 203 1.03 -0.13 10.59
C TRP A 203 2.20 -0.25 11.59
N ARG A 204 3.38 -0.68 11.15
CA ARG A 204 4.60 -0.72 11.98
C ARG A 204 5.10 0.67 12.33
N GLN A 205 5.10 1.58 11.34
CA GLN A 205 5.45 2.98 11.57
C GLN A 205 4.40 3.65 12.45
N TYR A 206 3.12 3.37 12.24
CA TYR A 206 2.04 3.83 13.10
C TYR A 206 2.21 3.38 14.56
N LEU A 207 2.47 2.09 14.81
CA LEU A 207 2.79 1.57 16.15
C LEU A 207 4.00 2.29 16.78
N THR A 208 5.07 2.47 16.00
CA THR A 208 6.30 3.11 16.48
C THR A 208 6.06 4.58 16.83
N ALA A 209 5.37 5.30 15.95
CA ALA A 209 5.06 6.71 16.12
C ALA A 209 4.11 6.91 17.31
N LEU A 210 3.11 6.04 17.48
CA LEU A 210 2.20 6.11 18.60
C LEU A 210 2.90 5.76 19.91
N GLY A 211 3.72 4.72 19.92
CA GLY A 211 4.51 4.34 21.11
C GLY A 211 5.38 5.49 21.61
N ARG A 212 6.02 6.23 20.71
CA ARG A 212 6.75 7.47 21.04
C ARG A 212 5.80 8.54 21.57
N ALA A 213 4.72 8.82 20.86
CA ALA A 213 3.77 9.86 21.25
C ALA A 213 3.10 9.60 22.60
N LEU A 214 2.85 8.34 22.96
CA LEU A 214 2.41 7.92 24.29
C LEU A 214 3.53 8.15 25.31
N ASN A 215 4.72 7.61 25.07
CA ASN A 215 5.85 7.76 25.98
C ASN A 215 6.19 9.23 26.32
N ASP A 216 6.06 10.10 25.32
CA ASP A 216 6.36 11.53 25.45
C ASP A 216 5.16 12.35 25.97
N GLY A 217 4.04 11.70 26.31
CA GLY A 217 2.81 12.35 26.80
C GLY A 217 2.11 13.22 25.75
N LEU A 218 2.51 13.14 24.48
CA LEU A 218 2.01 13.98 23.40
C LEU A 218 0.60 13.59 22.97
N VAL A 219 0.19 12.34 23.17
CA VAL A 219 -1.20 11.91 23.10
C VAL A 219 -1.74 11.94 24.51
N GLU A 220 -2.34 13.07 24.91
CA GLU A 220 -2.99 13.19 26.22
C GLU A 220 -4.31 12.42 26.23
N PRO A 221 -4.46 11.38 27.05
CA PRO A 221 -5.74 10.70 27.20
C PRO A 221 -6.71 11.48 28.07
N GLN A 222 -6.26 12.59 28.67
CA GLN A 222 -7.03 13.51 29.52
C GLN A 222 -8.17 14.23 28.77
N ARG A 223 -8.20 14.19 27.43
CA ARG A 223 -9.36 14.60 26.61
C ARG A 223 -10.39 13.49 26.38
N LEU A 224 -10.13 12.28 26.88
CA LEU A 224 -11.13 11.24 27.09
C LEU A 224 -11.55 11.33 28.57
N SER A 225 -12.79 11.67 28.82
CA SER A 225 -13.36 12.07 30.13
C SER A 225 -13.31 11.02 31.25
N ASP A 226 -12.65 9.88 31.07
CA ASP A 226 -12.83 8.72 31.97
C ASP A 226 -11.57 7.83 32.04
N VAL A 227 -10.37 8.42 31.93
CA VAL A 227 -9.12 7.64 31.91
C VAL A 227 -8.35 7.76 33.22
N GLN A 228 -8.09 6.63 33.88
CA GLN A 228 -7.27 6.55 35.11
C GLN A 228 -5.94 5.81 34.82
N PRO A 229 -4.83 6.19 35.47
CA PRO A 229 -3.60 5.41 35.42
C PRO A 229 -3.78 4.09 36.19
N VAL A 230 -3.40 2.95 35.60
CA VAL A 230 -3.75 1.59 36.13
C VAL A 230 -2.55 0.77 36.62
N GLY A 231 -1.32 1.28 36.64
CA GLY A 231 -0.18 0.39 36.95
C GLY A 231 1.11 1.03 37.46
N THR A 232 1.88 0.18 38.13
CA THR A 232 3.05 0.44 38.99
C THR A 232 4.39 0.68 38.27
N SER A 233 4.45 0.56 36.93
CA SER A 233 5.64 0.96 36.15
C SER A 233 5.33 1.24 34.67
N GLY A 234 5.66 2.44 34.21
CA GLY A 234 5.45 2.90 32.82
C GLY A 234 4.13 3.66 32.61
N VAL A 235 4.03 4.34 31.47
CA VAL A 235 2.88 5.21 31.17
C VAL A 235 1.69 4.36 30.70
N GLN A 236 0.69 4.17 31.56
CA GLN A 236 -0.46 3.31 31.29
C GLN A 236 -1.75 4.09 31.47
N TRP A 237 -2.70 3.91 30.56
CA TRP A 237 -3.98 4.59 30.59
C TRP A 237 -5.10 3.59 30.37
N ALA A 238 -6.10 3.59 31.24
CA ALA A 238 -7.33 2.81 31.03
C ALA A 238 -8.54 3.73 31.00
N GLY A 239 -9.37 3.60 29.96
CA GLY A 239 -10.67 4.26 29.89
C GLY A 239 -11.71 3.70 30.86
N LYS A 240 -12.96 4.17 30.73
CA LYS A 240 -14.09 3.75 31.56
C LYS A 240 -14.39 2.26 31.45
N ASP A 241 -14.85 1.66 32.55
CA ASP A 241 -15.36 0.28 32.59
C ASP A 241 -14.37 -0.78 32.10
N VAL A 242 -13.07 -0.49 32.19
CA VAL A 242 -12.01 -1.45 31.91
C VAL A 242 -11.91 -2.45 33.06
N HIS A 243 -11.93 -3.73 32.72
CA HIS A 243 -11.80 -4.82 33.68
C HIS A 243 -10.45 -5.51 33.45
N ILE A 244 -9.56 -5.40 34.44
CA ILE A 244 -8.25 -6.06 34.42
C ILE A 244 -8.22 -7.03 35.59
N ALA A 245 -7.98 -8.31 35.31
CA ALA A 245 -7.82 -9.33 36.33
C ALA A 245 -6.59 -9.05 37.21
N GLU A 246 -6.67 -9.38 38.50
CA GLU A 246 -5.62 -9.09 39.48
C GLU A 246 -4.25 -9.68 39.10
N SER A 247 -4.21 -10.85 38.45
CA SER A 247 -2.96 -11.49 38.03
C SER A 247 -2.44 -11.03 36.66
N ALA A 248 -3.19 -10.21 35.92
CA ALA A 248 -2.75 -9.69 34.63
C ALA A 248 -1.63 -8.65 34.81
N ARG A 249 -0.69 -8.60 33.86
CA ARG A 249 0.47 -7.71 33.91
C ARG A 249 0.52 -6.83 32.66
N ILE A 250 0.61 -5.53 32.86
CA ILE A 250 0.76 -4.54 31.78
C ILE A 250 2.04 -3.76 32.06
N CYS A 251 2.95 -3.70 31.07
CA CYS A 251 4.25 -3.03 31.19
C CYS A 251 4.53 -2.15 29.97
N GLY A 252 5.00 -0.92 30.21
CA GLY A 252 5.38 0.04 29.16
C GLY A 252 4.21 0.92 28.68
N PRO A 253 4.43 1.74 27.62
CA PRO A 253 3.40 2.64 27.11
C PRO A 253 2.25 1.85 26.49
N VAL A 254 1.15 1.68 27.22
CA VAL A 254 -0.02 0.93 26.76
C VAL A 254 -1.27 1.76 26.99
N LEU A 255 -2.03 1.94 25.92
CA LEU A 255 -3.35 2.55 25.96
C LEU A 255 -4.42 1.46 25.96
N VAL A 256 -5.26 1.44 26.99
CA VAL A 256 -6.41 0.55 27.11
C VAL A 256 -7.68 1.38 27.07
N GLU A 257 -8.51 1.19 26.05
CA GLU A 257 -9.72 1.97 25.84
C GLU A 257 -10.94 1.36 26.55
N ALA A 258 -12.04 2.12 26.59
CA ALA A 258 -13.21 1.82 27.41
C ALA A 258 -13.82 0.44 27.13
N GLY A 259 -14.28 -0.22 28.19
CA GLY A 259 -14.94 -1.53 28.14
C GLY A 259 -14.02 -2.72 27.82
N ALA A 260 -12.71 -2.51 27.68
CA ALA A 260 -11.76 -3.60 27.47
C ALA A 260 -11.74 -4.56 28.68
N LYS A 261 -11.60 -5.85 28.40
CA LYS A 261 -11.52 -6.92 29.40
C LYS A 261 -10.24 -7.71 29.22
N ILE A 262 -9.39 -7.70 30.23
CA ILE A 262 -8.10 -8.40 30.26
C ILE A 262 -8.20 -9.48 31.33
N GLU A 263 -8.24 -10.74 30.88
CA GLU A 263 -8.43 -11.90 31.74
C GLU A 263 -7.15 -12.27 32.53
N ALA A 264 -7.30 -13.19 33.49
CA ALA A 264 -6.23 -13.64 34.37
C ALA A 264 -4.97 -14.10 33.62
N ASP A 265 -3.81 -13.74 34.18
CA ASP A 265 -2.47 -14.12 33.72
C ASP A 265 -2.11 -13.65 32.31
N ALA A 266 -2.89 -12.72 31.73
CA ALA A 266 -2.54 -12.07 30.48
C ALA A 266 -1.36 -11.09 30.71
N VAL A 267 -0.44 -11.03 29.75
CA VAL A 267 0.74 -10.16 29.79
C VAL A 267 0.75 -9.23 28.58
N ILE A 268 0.77 -7.92 28.81
CA ILE A 268 0.80 -6.91 27.76
C ILE A 268 2.10 -6.10 27.89
N LEU A 269 2.94 -6.15 26.87
CA LEU A 269 4.21 -5.44 26.80
C LEU A 269 4.16 -4.37 25.69
N GLY A 270 4.27 -3.11 26.08
CA GLY A 270 4.18 -1.97 25.18
C GLY A 270 5.38 -1.79 24.23
N PRO A 271 5.30 -0.85 23.28
CA PRO A 271 4.14 0.02 23.03
C PRO A 271 2.92 -0.75 22.50
N GLY A 272 1.71 -0.42 22.96
CA GLY A 272 0.52 -1.13 22.50
C GLY A 272 -0.78 -0.35 22.66
N ILE A 273 -1.79 -0.74 21.86
CA ILE A 273 -3.15 -0.22 21.97
C ILE A 273 -4.11 -1.39 22.12
N ILE A 274 -4.96 -1.32 23.13
CA ILE A 274 -6.10 -2.19 23.33
C ILE A 274 -7.35 -1.31 23.12
N GLY A 275 -8.03 -1.47 22.00
CA GLY A 275 -9.21 -0.70 21.62
C GLY A 275 -10.45 -0.99 22.48
N LYS A 276 -11.55 -0.31 22.17
CA LYS A 276 -12.80 -0.39 22.94
C LYS A 276 -13.39 -1.79 22.89
N ASN A 277 -13.92 -2.25 24.02
CA ASN A 277 -14.59 -3.55 24.15
C ASN A 277 -13.74 -4.76 23.70
N VAL A 278 -12.42 -4.63 23.65
CA VAL A 278 -11.53 -5.74 23.32
C VAL A 278 -11.52 -6.74 24.47
N ARG A 279 -11.52 -8.04 24.15
CA ARG A 279 -11.36 -9.12 25.14
C ARG A 279 -10.05 -9.84 24.92
N ILE A 280 -9.20 -9.89 25.94
CA ILE A 280 -7.93 -10.63 25.93
C ILE A 280 -8.08 -11.82 26.86
N GLY A 281 -8.05 -13.04 26.30
CA GLY A 281 -8.19 -14.28 27.03
C GLY A 281 -7.03 -14.58 27.98
N GLN A 282 -7.26 -15.54 28.89
CA GLN A 282 -6.30 -15.94 29.91
C GLN A 282 -4.98 -16.43 29.32
N ASN A 283 -3.88 -16.23 30.06
CA ASN A 283 -2.54 -16.70 29.66
C ASN A 283 -2.08 -16.20 28.28
N THR A 284 -2.61 -15.08 27.79
CA THR A 284 -2.26 -14.50 26.49
C THR A 284 -1.17 -13.45 26.64
N VAL A 285 -0.19 -13.48 25.73
CA VAL A 285 0.91 -12.52 25.68
C VAL A 285 0.73 -11.60 24.47
N VAL A 286 0.69 -10.30 24.71
CA VAL A 286 0.60 -9.25 23.67
C VAL A 286 1.79 -8.32 23.78
N CYS A 287 2.71 -8.41 22.83
CA CYS A 287 3.94 -7.63 22.79
C CYS A 287 3.94 -6.70 21.58
N GLN A 288 4.14 -5.40 21.81
CA GLN A 288 4.33 -4.40 20.76
C GLN A 288 3.25 -4.48 19.68
N SER A 289 1.98 -4.51 20.06
CA SER A 289 0.90 -4.83 19.13
C SER A 289 -0.29 -3.88 19.28
N ILE A 290 -1.10 -3.81 18.22
CA ILE A 290 -2.30 -2.97 18.15
C ILE A 290 -3.50 -3.90 18.00
N ILE A 291 -4.48 -3.75 18.87
CA ILE A 291 -5.73 -4.49 18.81
C ILE A 291 -6.85 -3.47 18.73
N TRP A 292 -7.55 -3.41 17.60
CA TRP A 292 -8.64 -2.46 17.38
C TRP A 292 -9.98 -2.96 17.94
N ASP A 293 -10.95 -2.04 18.00
CA ASP A 293 -12.17 -2.18 18.77
C ASP A 293 -12.94 -3.46 18.47
N ASN A 294 -13.53 -4.01 19.53
CA ASN A 294 -14.37 -5.21 19.53
C ASN A 294 -13.65 -6.49 19.06
N ALA A 295 -12.32 -6.48 18.92
CA ALA A 295 -11.57 -7.70 18.66
C ALA A 295 -11.56 -8.62 19.89
N VAL A 296 -11.49 -9.94 19.64
CA VAL A 296 -11.47 -10.96 20.68
C VAL A 296 -10.23 -11.82 20.49
N ILE A 297 -9.33 -11.80 21.48
CA ILE A 297 -8.14 -12.63 21.50
C ILE A 297 -8.40 -13.82 22.42
N GLY A 298 -8.36 -15.03 21.87
CA GLY A 298 -8.55 -16.25 22.64
C GLY A 298 -7.48 -16.47 23.72
N ARG A 299 -7.68 -17.47 24.59
CA ARG A 299 -6.72 -17.86 25.62
C ARG A 299 -5.41 -18.41 25.03
N GLY A 300 -4.29 -18.22 25.74
CA GLY A 300 -2.99 -18.79 25.37
C GLY A 300 -2.43 -18.30 24.04
N CYS A 301 -2.80 -17.09 23.60
CA CYS A 301 -2.28 -16.55 22.34
C CYS A 301 -0.94 -15.84 22.55
N HIS A 302 -0.12 -15.77 21.49
CA HIS A 302 1.13 -15.02 21.47
C HIS A 302 1.12 -14.03 20.30
N LEU A 303 0.88 -12.76 20.59
CA LEU A 303 0.88 -11.68 19.62
C LEU A 303 2.16 -10.86 19.81
N ARG A 304 2.98 -10.76 18.78
CA ARG A 304 4.19 -9.94 18.77
C ARG A 304 4.18 -9.08 17.52
N ARG A 305 4.40 -7.77 17.66
CA ARG A 305 4.52 -6.84 16.52
C ARG A 305 3.41 -7.11 15.50
N SER A 306 2.16 -7.10 15.95
CA SER A 306 1.02 -7.47 15.12
C SER A 306 -0.10 -6.45 15.24
N LEU A 307 -0.94 -6.36 14.20
CA LEU A 307 -2.17 -5.57 14.23
C LEU A 307 -3.36 -6.49 14.04
N VAL A 308 -4.33 -6.42 14.96
CA VAL A 308 -5.60 -7.14 14.88
C VAL A 308 -6.71 -6.15 14.54
N ASP A 309 -7.37 -6.37 13.40
CA ASP A 309 -8.41 -5.50 12.86
C ASP A 309 -9.68 -5.52 13.72
N TYR A 310 -10.56 -4.54 13.49
CA TYR A 310 -11.84 -4.40 14.19
C TYR A 310 -12.64 -5.70 14.16
N GLN A 311 -13.32 -6.04 15.25
CA GLN A 311 -14.22 -7.20 15.34
C GLN A 311 -13.57 -8.55 14.98
N ARG A 312 -12.24 -8.64 14.87
CA ARG A 312 -11.57 -9.88 14.52
C ARG A 312 -11.43 -10.77 15.74
N THR A 313 -11.83 -12.03 15.59
CA THR A 313 -11.58 -13.07 16.60
C THR A 313 -10.33 -13.86 16.24
N ILE A 314 -9.37 -13.89 17.16
CA ILE A 314 -8.18 -14.74 17.10
C ILE A 314 -8.46 -16.00 17.95
N PRO A 315 -8.38 -17.21 17.37
CA PRO A 315 -8.65 -18.44 18.10
C PRO A 315 -7.59 -18.66 19.19
N GLY A 316 -7.97 -19.37 20.26
CA GLY A 316 -7.05 -19.68 21.36
C GLY A 316 -5.83 -20.49 20.88
N GLY A 317 -4.66 -20.23 21.48
CA GLY A 317 -3.39 -20.86 21.12
C GLY A 317 -2.72 -20.29 19.86
N ALA A 318 -3.28 -19.24 19.25
CA ALA A 318 -2.72 -18.68 18.02
C ALA A 318 -1.42 -17.88 18.27
N VAL A 319 -0.52 -17.90 17.29
CA VAL A 319 0.73 -17.14 17.29
C VAL A 319 0.74 -16.19 16.10
N LEU A 320 0.87 -14.89 16.38
CA LEU A 320 1.00 -13.83 15.38
C LEU A 320 2.32 -13.09 15.62
N ASP A 321 3.29 -13.21 14.71
CA ASP A 321 4.52 -12.41 14.75
C ASP A 321 4.67 -11.60 13.46
N GLY A 322 4.64 -10.27 13.58
CA GLY A 322 4.92 -9.39 12.45
C GLY A 322 3.77 -9.26 11.44
N THR A 323 2.54 -9.66 11.78
CA THR A 323 1.43 -9.75 10.81
C THR A 323 0.27 -8.79 11.10
N ALA A 324 -0.49 -8.47 10.05
CA ALA A 324 -1.72 -7.70 10.12
C ALA A 324 -2.91 -8.63 9.87
N ALA A 325 -3.65 -8.97 10.92
CA ALA A 325 -4.82 -9.84 10.87
C ALA A 325 -6.07 -9.03 10.50
N ALA A 326 -6.30 -8.83 9.21
CA ALA A 326 -7.48 -8.15 8.67
C ALA A 326 -8.76 -9.00 8.76
N LEU A 327 -9.93 -8.36 8.84
CA LEU A 327 -11.20 -9.06 8.63
C LEU A 327 -11.26 -9.63 7.19
N PRO A 328 -11.72 -10.88 7.00
CA PRO A 328 -11.97 -11.40 5.67
C PRO A 328 -13.01 -10.54 4.97
N LYS A 329 -12.75 -10.11 3.74
CA LYS A 329 -13.79 -9.49 2.88
C LYS A 329 -14.97 -10.47 2.78
N GLY A 330 -16.18 -9.95 2.94
CA GLY A 330 -17.42 -10.70 3.12
C GLY A 330 -17.56 -11.97 2.26
N ARG A 331 -18.10 -13.00 2.91
CA ARG A 331 -18.74 -14.25 2.43
C ARG A 331 -18.41 -14.80 1.03
N LEU A 332 -17.15 -14.75 0.58
CA LEU A 332 -16.63 -15.64 -0.48
C LEU A 332 -15.20 -16.14 -0.18
N SER A 333 -14.58 -15.69 0.91
CA SER A 333 -13.22 -16.08 1.33
C SER A 333 -13.17 -17.27 2.30
N GLY A 334 -14.28 -17.56 3.01
CA GLY A 334 -14.35 -18.69 3.95
C GLY A 334 -14.21 -20.07 3.30
N LEU A 335 -14.51 -20.18 2.00
CA LEU A 335 -14.22 -21.38 1.21
C LEU A 335 -12.72 -21.54 0.96
N ALA A 336 -11.98 -20.46 0.70
CA ALA A 336 -10.55 -20.53 0.41
C ALA A 336 -9.72 -20.89 1.66
N GLU A 337 -10.10 -20.37 2.84
CA GLU A 337 -9.42 -20.73 4.10
C GLU A 337 -9.75 -22.15 4.56
N GLY A 338 -11.02 -22.58 4.44
CA GLY A 338 -11.44 -23.96 4.75
C GLY A 338 -10.84 -25.01 3.81
N ILE A 339 -10.67 -24.66 2.53
CA ILE A 339 -9.99 -25.51 1.54
C ILE A 339 -8.47 -25.55 1.81
N SER A 340 -7.83 -24.45 2.22
CA SER A 340 -6.40 -24.45 2.54
C SER A 340 -6.06 -25.31 3.77
N MET A 341 -6.95 -25.36 4.77
CA MET A 341 -6.78 -26.20 5.96
C MET A 341 -7.07 -27.68 5.67
N ARG A 342 -8.10 -27.99 4.86
CA ARG A 342 -8.37 -29.36 4.39
C ARG A 342 -7.27 -29.87 3.46
N ILE A 343 -6.70 -29.03 2.59
CA ILE A 343 -5.58 -29.42 1.74
C ILE A 343 -4.34 -29.70 2.58
N LYS A 344 -4.03 -28.91 3.61
CA LYS A 344 -2.90 -29.22 4.52
C LYS A 344 -3.09 -30.53 5.30
N GLN A 345 -4.31 -30.89 5.68
CA GLN A 345 -4.59 -32.18 6.33
C GLN A 345 -4.59 -33.37 5.34
N ILE A 346 -5.00 -33.17 4.09
CA ILE A 346 -5.00 -34.23 3.06
C ILE A 346 -3.59 -34.47 2.51
N THR A 347 -2.67 -33.49 2.59
CA THR A 347 -1.31 -33.64 2.03
C THR A 347 -0.34 -34.40 2.96
N GLN A 348 -0.78 -34.92 4.11
CA GLN A 348 0.04 -35.76 4.99
C GLN A 348 -0.43 -37.22 5.12
N SER A 349 -1.50 -37.61 4.43
CA SER A 349 -1.95 -39.01 4.43
C SER A 349 -2.16 -39.51 3.01
N GLN A 350 -1.58 -40.66 2.72
CA GLN A 350 -1.68 -41.45 1.48
C GLN A 350 -0.63 -41.16 0.39
N VAL A 351 0.55 -41.70 0.68
CA VAL A 351 1.32 -42.50 -0.28
C VAL A 351 0.42 -43.62 -0.83
N SER A 352 0.17 -43.63 -2.14
CA SER A 352 0.18 -44.81 -3.02
C SER A 352 -0.40 -44.43 -4.39
N ASN A 353 0.48 -44.13 -5.35
CA ASN A 353 0.09 -44.04 -6.76
C ASN A 353 0.04 -45.45 -7.36
N HIS A 354 -1.16 -45.89 -7.73
CA HIS A 354 -1.34 -47.01 -8.65
C HIS A 354 -1.28 -46.48 -10.09
N TYR A 355 -0.53 -47.20 -10.91
CA TYR A 355 -0.25 -46.93 -12.31
C TYR A 355 -1.51 -47.05 -13.19
N LEU A 356 -1.74 -46.06 -14.05
CA LEU A 356 -2.32 -46.28 -15.36
C LEU A 356 -1.35 -45.70 -16.39
N ALA A 357 -0.71 -46.60 -17.13
CA ALA A 357 0.29 -46.33 -18.13
C ALA A 357 -0.37 -45.77 -19.40
N ASP A 358 0.05 -44.60 -19.83
CA ASP A 358 -0.29 -44.04 -21.14
C ASP A 358 0.78 -44.48 -22.16
N PRO A 359 0.42 -45.07 -23.32
CA PRO A 359 1.35 -45.64 -24.31
C PRO A 359 2.43 -44.66 -24.82
N LEU A 360 2.17 -43.36 -24.75
CA LEU A 360 3.08 -42.29 -25.18
C LEU A 360 4.30 -42.10 -24.28
N ALA A 361 4.20 -42.44 -22.99
CA ALA A 361 5.30 -42.30 -22.04
C ALA A 361 6.44 -43.32 -22.29
N GLN A 362 6.15 -44.43 -22.97
CA GLN A 362 7.16 -45.41 -23.38
C GLN A 362 7.93 -44.98 -24.64
N CYS A 363 7.30 -44.28 -25.60
CA CYS A 363 7.99 -43.74 -26.77
C CYS A 363 9.04 -42.66 -26.42
N LEU A 364 8.84 -41.94 -25.32
CA LEU A 364 9.73 -40.85 -24.86
C LEU A 364 11.00 -41.29 -24.12
N LYS A 365 11.27 -42.60 -23.99
CA LYS A 365 12.47 -43.12 -23.29
C LYS A 365 13.71 -43.24 -24.17
N HIS A 366 13.60 -43.11 -25.49
CA HIS A 366 14.78 -43.18 -26.36
C HIS A 366 15.52 -41.82 -26.46
N PRO A 367 16.81 -41.75 -26.10
CA PRO A 367 17.57 -40.49 -26.08
C PRO A 367 17.67 -39.83 -27.47
N ARG A 368 17.73 -40.62 -28.56
CA ARG A 368 17.76 -40.09 -29.93
C ARG A 368 16.46 -39.37 -30.33
N LEU A 369 15.30 -39.85 -29.88
CA LEU A 369 14.00 -39.25 -30.19
C LEU A 369 13.78 -37.92 -29.45
N LYS A 370 14.36 -37.75 -28.26
CA LYS A 370 14.34 -36.46 -27.53
C LYS A 370 15.13 -35.38 -28.27
N TRP A 371 16.31 -35.71 -28.77
CA TRP A 371 17.14 -34.75 -29.51
C TRP A 371 16.54 -34.40 -30.87
N THR A 372 15.88 -35.33 -31.57
CA THR A 372 15.16 -35.01 -32.81
C THR A 372 13.93 -34.12 -32.56
N LEU A 373 13.17 -34.35 -31.48
CA LEU A 373 12.06 -33.47 -31.07
C LEU A 373 12.52 -32.05 -30.71
N ILE A 374 13.64 -31.92 -30.01
CA ILE A 374 14.26 -30.62 -29.69
C ILE A 374 14.79 -29.94 -30.96
N GLY A 375 15.41 -30.69 -31.87
CA GLY A 375 15.85 -30.17 -33.17
C GLY A 375 14.70 -29.71 -34.06
N MET A 376 13.61 -30.48 -34.14
CA MET A 376 12.41 -30.13 -34.90
C MET A 376 11.67 -28.92 -34.32
N THR A 377 11.59 -28.80 -32.99
CA THR A 377 11.01 -27.61 -32.33
C THR A 377 11.89 -26.38 -32.51
N GLY A 378 13.21 -26.52 -32.47
CA GLY A 378 14.15 -25.44 -32.80
C GLY A 378 14.05 -24.97 -34.25
N LEU A 379 13.93 -25.90 -35.20
CA LEU A 379 13.74 -25.59 -36.62
C LEU A 379 12.39 -24.91 -36.88
N LEU A 380 11.31 -25.40 -36.26
CA LEU A 380 9.98 -24.80 -36.33
C LEU A 380 10.00 -23.36 -35.78
N PHE A 381 10.70 -23.14 -34.67
CA PHE A 381 10.87 -21.82 -34.08
C PHE A 381 11.69 -20.89 -35.00
N ALA A 382 12.76 -21.38 -35.62
CA ALA A 382 13.57 -20.60 -36.55
C ALA A 382 12.79 -20.19 -37.81
N VAL A 383 12.00 -21.10 -38.37
CA VAL A 383 11.13 -20.82 -39.52
C VAL A 383 10.05 -19.81 -39.14
N LEU A 384 9.35 -20.00 -38.01
CA LEU A 384 8.37 -19.05 -37.50
C LEU A 384 8.98 -17.68 -37.15
N PHE A 385 10.23 -17.64 -36.68
CA PHE A 385 10.90 -16.39 -36.35
C PHE A 385 11.22 -15.59 -37.62
N VAL A 386 11.83 -16.22 -38.62
CA VAL A 386 12.34 -15.56 -39.83
C VAL A 386 11.22 -15.13 -40.77
N THR A 387 10.23 -15.99 -41.00
CA THR A 387 9.15 -15.70 -41.96
C THR A 387 7.96 -15.01 -41.31
N TYR A 388 7.70 -15.28 -40.03
CA TYR A 388 6.43 -14.97 -39.39
C TYR A 388 6.56 -13.85 -38.32
N TRP A 389 7.51 -13.88 -37.39
CA TRP A 389 7.61 -12.84 -36.33
C TRP A 389 8.39 -11.59 -36.74
N ARG A 390 9.34 -11.69 -37.67
CA ARG A 390 10.21 -10.57 -38.04
C ARG A 390 9.44 -9.31 -38.50
N PRO A 391 8.46 -9.37 -39.41
CA PRO A 391 7.76 -8.16 -39.88
C PRO A 391 6.95 -7.48 -38.77
N THR A 392 6.22 -8.27 -37.97
CA THR A 392 5.39 -7.78 -36.86
C THR A 392 6.23 -7.19 -35.73
N LEU A 393 7.38 -7.78 -35.42
CA LEU A 393 8.31 -7.23 -34.42
C LEU A 393 8.96 -5.94 -34.89
N VAL A 394 9.30 -5.81 -36.19
CA VAL A 394 9.82 -4.56 -36.75
C VAL A 394 8.76 -3.46 -36.70
N ASP A 395 7.50 -3.79 -36.98
CA ASP A 395 6.38 -2.85 -36.86
C ASP A 395 6.15 -2.41 -35.40
N LEU A 396 6.10 -3.36 -34.46
CA LEU A 396 6.02 -3.06 -33.02
C LEU A 396 7.18 -2.19 -32.54
N TRP A 397 8.40 -2.48 -32.99
CA TRP A 397 9.58 -1.69 -32.65
C TRP A 397 9.48 -0.24 -33.14
N LYS A 398 8.95 -0.02 -34.34
CA LYS A 398 8.68 1.33 -34.85
C LYS A 398 7.65 2.05 -33.99
N VAL A 399 6.56 1.38 -33.62
CA VAL A 399 5.52 1.98 -32.76
C VAL A 399 6.09 2.36 -31.39
N TRP A 400 6.86 1.47 -30.75
CA TRP A 400 7.45 1.77 -29.43
C TRP A 400 8.44 2.93 -29.46
N LEU A 401 9.13 3.16 -30.59
CA LEU A 401 10.08 4.27 -30.73
C LEU A 401 9.42 5.62 -31.04
N HIS A 402 8.22 5.62 -31.62
CA HIS A 402 7.59 6.86 -32.11
C HIS A 402 6.30 7.24 -31.35
N SER A 403 5.80 6.36 -30.47
CA SER A 403 4.59 6.60 -29.68
C SER A 403 4.95 6.78 -28.20
N ASP A 404 4.66 7.96 -27.65
CA ASP A 404 4.86 8.26 -26.23
C ASP A 404 4.01 7.33 -25.33
N GLU A 405 2.80 6.99 -25.78
CA GLU A 405 1.84 6.13 -25.06
C GLU A 405 2.31 4.67 -24.92
N TYR A 406 3.06 4.17 -25.91
CA TYR A 406 3.51 2.77 -25.96
C TYR A 406 5.04 2.62 -25.87
N SER A 407 5.74 3.68 -25.47
CA SER A 407 7.20 3.70 -25.24
C SER A 407 7.66 2.65 -24.22
N CYS A 408 6.79 2.32 -23.26
CA CYS A 408 7.04 1.26 -22.28
C CYS A 408 7.11 -0.16 -22.88
N GLY A 409 6.55 -0.37 -24.08
CA GLY A 409 6.56 -1.64 -24.79
C GLY A 409 7.97 -2.17 -25.09
N LEU A 410 8.96 -1.27 -25.21
CA LEU A 410 10.37 -1.62 -25.39
C LEU A 410 10.95 -2.38 -24.19
N LEU A 411 10.50 -2.07 -22.97
CA LEU A 411 11.00 -2.65 -21.73
C LEU A 411 10.32 -3.98 -21.36
N VAL A 412 9.12 -4.23 -21.90
CA VAL A 412 8.29 -5.39 -21.55
C VAL A 412 9.01 -6.74 -21.82
N PRO A 413 9.67 -6.97 -22.98
CA PRO A 413 10.40 -8.22 -23.22
C PRO A 413 11.56 -8.45 -22.24
N PHE A 414 12.29 -7.38 -21.87
CA PHE A 414 13.41 -7.47 -20.91
C PHE A 414 12.92 -7.78 -19.51
N LEU A 415 11.84 -7.12 -19.07
CA LEU A 415 11.23 -7.37 -17.76
C LEU A 415 10.58 -8.75 -17.69
N ALA A 416 9.98 -9.24 -18.78
CA ALA A 416 9.49 -10.61 -18.88
C ALA A 416 10.63 -11.62 -18.72
N GLY A 417 11.75 -11.42 -19.42
CA GLY A 417 12.97 -12.23 -19.27
C GLY A 417 13.54 -12.19 -17.85
N TYR A 418 13.61 -11.00 -17.24
CA TYR A 418 14.03 -10.85 -15.85
C TYR A 418 13.10 -11.55 -14.86
N ALA A 419 11.78 -11.44 -15.05
CA ALA A 419 10.78 -12.12 -14.21
C ALA A 419 10.89 -13.65 -14.32
N MET A 420 11.18 -14.17 -15.51
CA MET A 420 11.51 -15.58 -15.70
C MET A 420 12.81 -15.96 -14.99
N TRP A 421 13.86 -15.14 -15.10
CA TRP A 421 15.15 -15.37 -14.48
C TRP A 421 15.10 -15.39 -12.95
N VAL A 422 14.36 -14.46 -12.33
CA VAL A 422 14.14 -14.42 -10.88
C VAL A 422 13.44 -15.69 -10.40
N ARG A 423 12.50 -16.20 -11.19
CA ARG A 423 11.72 -17.41 -10.88
C ARG A 423 12.33 -18.70 -11.43
N ARG A 424 13.56 -18.67 -11.97
CA ARG A 424 14.19 -19.81 -12.68
C ARG A 424 14.21 -21.11 -11.88
N ARG A 425 14.45 -21.06 -10.57
CA ARG A 425 14.45 -22.26 -9.71
C ARG A 425 13.07 -22.92 -9.67
N SER A 426 12.01 -22.13 -9.53
CA SER A 426 10.62 -22.62 -9.58
C SER A 426 10.23 -23.22 -10.94
N PHE A 427 10.87 -22.79 -12.03
CA PHE A 427 10.64 -23.31 -13.38
C PHE A 427 11.44 -24.60 -13.64
N LEU A 428 12.70 -24.67 -13.20
CA LEU A 428 13.58 -25.84 -13.37
C LEU A 428 13.09 -27.07 -12.61
N ASP A 429 12.44 -26.90 -11.47
CA ASP A 429 11.90 -28.00 -10.66
C ASP A 429 10.54 -28.52 -11.17
N SER A 430 10.04 -28.02 -12.31
CA SER A 430 8.71 -28.38 -12.83
C SER A 430 8.80 -29.57 -13.80
N PRO A 431 7.97 -30.61 -13.64
CA PRO A 431 7.91 -31.70 -14.60
C PRO A 431 7.39 -31.18 -15.96
N VAL A 432 8.11 -31.52 -17.02
CA VAL A 432 7.77 -31.17 -18.41
C VAL A 432 6.79 -32.21 -18.95
N ASN A 433 5.53 -31.81 -19.11
CA ASN A 433 4.45 -32.66 -19.62
C ASN A 433 3.78 -32.00 -20.83
N PRO A 434 4.30 -32.20 -22.06
CA PRO A 434 3.77 -31.61 -23.28
C PRO A 434 2.25 -31.76 -23.39
N ALA A 435 1.54 -30.69 -23.77
CA ALA A 435 0.09 -30.70 -23.89
C ALA A 435 -0.35 -30.38 -25.32
N PHE A 436 -1.13 -31.29 -25.94
CA PHE A 436 -1.71 -31.10 -27.28
C PHE A 436 -2.63 -29.87 -27.37
N THR A 437 -3.16 -29.38 -26.25
CA THR A 437 -3.89 -28.11 -26.19
C THR A 437 -3.04 -26.93 -26.69
N GLY A 438 -1.71 -26.99 -26.55
CA GLY A 438 -0.80 -25.99 -27.11
C GLY A 438 -0.85 -25.92 -28.64
N LEU A 439 -1.07 -27.05 -29.33
CA LEU A 439 -1.22 -27.09 -30.79
C LEU A 439 -2.52 -26.40 -31.22
N VAL A 440 -3.61 -26.61 -30.47
CA VAL A 440 -4.90 -25.94 -30.73
C VAL A 440 -4.77 -24.43 -30.57
N VAL A 441 -4.12 -23.97 -29.50
CA VAL A 441 -3.86 -22.54 -29.27
C VAL A 441 -2.97 -21.95 -30.38
N LEU A 442 -1.97 -22.71 -30.84
CA LEU A 442 -1.10 -22.28 -31.93
C LEU A 442 -1.88 -22.16 -33.23
N LEU A 443 -2.71 -23.14 -33.60
CA LEU A 443 -3.57 -23.07 -34.78
C LEU A 443 -4.57 -21.90 -34.71
N ALA A 444 -5.17 -21.66 -33.54
CA ALA A 444 -6.05 -20.51 -33.33
C ALA A 444 -5.30 -19.17 -33.50
N ALA A 445 -4.07 -19.07 -33.00
CA ALA A 445 -3.22 -17.89 -33.20
C ALA A 445 -2.88 -17.69 -34.69
N GLN A 446 -2.62 -18.76 -35.43
CA GLN A 446 -2.40 -18.68 -36.89
C GLN A 446 -3.64 -18.23 -37.64
N ALA A 447 -4.81 -18.77 -37.29
CA ALA A 447 -6.09 -18.35 -37.88
C ALA A 447 -6.39 -16.87 -37.60
N LEU A 448 -6.16 -16.41 -36.36
CA LEU A 448 -6.34 -15.01 -35.98
C LEU A 448 -5.41 -14.07 -36.75
N ARG A 449 -4.18 -14.51 -37.04
CA ARG A 449 -3.29 -13.74 -37.91
C ARG A 449 -3.74 -13.74 -39.37
N LEU A 450 -4.13 -14.88 -39.93
CA LEU A 450 -4.63 -14.92 -41.32
C LEU A 450 -5.83 -14.00 -41.48
N PHE A 451 -6.70 -13.98 -40.47
CA PHE A 451 -7.78 -13.01 -40.36
C PHE A 451 -7.24 -11.56 -40.32
N GLY A 452 -6.24 -11.28 -39.48
CA GLY A 452 -5.56 -9.98 -39.41
C GLY A 452 -4.97 -9.53 -40.75
N LEU A 453 -4.26 -10.40 -41.46
CA LEU A 453 -3.67 -10.14 -42.77
C LEU A 453 -4.74 -9.93 -43.85
N TYR A 454 -5.80 -10.74 -43.84
CA TYR A 454 -6.87 -10.65 -44.82
C TYR A 454 -7.67 -9.35 -44.70
N TYR A 455 -7.95 -8.91 -43.47
CA TYR A 455 -8.69 -7.68 -43.18
C TYR A 455 -7.77 -6.46 -42.92
N MET A 456 -6.45 -6.61 -43.06
CA MET A 456 -5.44 -5.58 -42.75
C MET A 456 -5.53 -5.02 -41.32
N PHE A 457 -5.93 -5.84 -40.35
CA PHE A 457 -5.97 -5.48 -38.93
C PHE A 457 -4.64 -5.79 -38.23
N GLY A 458 -3.76 -4.79 -38.17
CA GLY A 458 -2.46 -4.90 -37.50
C GLY A 458 -2.54 -5.32 -36.03
N SER A 459 -3.58 -4.92 -35.30
CA SER A 459 -3.77 -5.33 -33.89
C SER A 459 -4.02 -6.84 -33.75
N ALA A 460 -4.69 -7.48 -34.71
CA ALA A 460 -4.93 -8.92 -34.70
C ALA A 460 -3.64 -9.71 -34.97
N GLU A 461 -2.77 -9.21 -35.86
CA GLU A 461 -1.45 -9.80 -36.13
C GLU A 461 -0.53 -9.73 -34.90
N ARG A 462 -0.53 -8.59 -34.20
CA ARG A 462 0.22 -8.36 -32.97
C ARG A 462 -0.26 -9.26 -31.82
N LEU A 463 -1.57 -9.43 -31.67
CA LEU A 463 -2.17 -10.34 -30.71
C LEU A 463 -1.82 -11.81 -30.98
N ALA A 464 -1.83 -12.22 -32.25
CA ALA A 464 -1.45 -13.56 -32.67
C ALA A 464 0.00 -13.92 -32.31
N LEU A 465 0.92 -12.96 -32.29
CA LEU A 465 2.31 -13.16 -31.86
C LEU A 465 2.38 -13.61 -30.40
N VAL A 466 1.67 -12.92 -29.50
CA VAL A 466 1.67 -13.27 -28.07
C VAL A 466 1.01 -14.62 -27.83
N LEU A 467 -0.14 -14.87 -28.45
CA LEU A 467 -0.82 -16.15 -28.36
C LEU A 467 0.03 -17.32 -28.88
N SER A 468 0.84 -17.10 -29.92
CA SER A 468 1.77 -18.11 -30.44
C SER A 468 2.85 -18.47 -29.42
N VAL A 469 3.39 -17.50 -28.67
CA VAL A 469 4.35 -17.78 -27.57
C VAL A 469 3.70 -18.63 -26.49
N GLY A 470 2.46 -18.31 -26.09
CA GLY A 470 1.71 -19.11 -25.12
C GLY A 470 1.42 -20.53 -25.59
N GLY A 471 1.03 -20.69 -26.86
CA GLY A 471 0.80 -21.98 -27.50
C GLY A 471 2.04 -22.86 -27.55
N ILE A 472 3.21 -22.29 -27.89
CA ILE A 472 4.50 -23.01 -27.90
C ILE A 472 4.88 -23.44 -26.47
N VAL A 473 4.77 -22.55 -25.49
CA VAL A 473 5.10 -22.90 -24.09
C VAL A 473 4.18 -24.01 -23.58
N LEU A 474 2.89 -23.95 -23.89
CA LEU A 474 1.92 -24.99 -23.51
C LEU A 474 2.20 -26.31 -24.23
N LEU A 475 2.58 -26.26 -25.51
CA LEU A 475 2.91 -27.43 -26.33
C LEU A 475 4.16 -28.14 -25.82
N VAL A 476 5.20 -27.40 -25.48
CA VAL A 476 6.51 -27.96 -25.08
C VAL A 476 6.55 -28.33 -23.59
N TYR A 477 6.03 -27.46 -22.72
CA TYR A 477 6.21 -27.59 -21.26
C TYR A 477 4.95 -28.00 -20.50
N GLY A 478 3.77 -27.88 -21.12
CA GLY A 478 2.51 -28.31 -20.53
C GLY A 478 1.82 -27.31 -19.63
N TRP A 479 0.63 -27.70 -19.16
CA TRP A 479 -0.26 -26.87 -18.35
C TRP A 479 0.34 -26.48 -16.99
N PHE A 480 1.12 -27.40 -16.38
CA PHE A 480 1.73 -27.15 -15.07
C PHE A 480 2.77 -26.03 -15.12
N PHE A 481 3.63 -26.06 -16.14
CA PHE A 481 4.58 -24.98 -16.40
C PHE A 481 3.86 -23.69 -16.79
N PHE A 482 2.85 -23.79 -17.66
CA PHE A 482 2.10 -22.63 -18.14
C PHE A 482 1.42 -21.86 -17.00
N ARG A 483 0.90 -22.53 -15.95
CA ARG A 483 0.37 -21.85 -14.74
C ARG A 483 1.38 -20.94 -14.06
N LYS A 484 2.64 -21.39 -13.97
CA LYS A 484 3.72 -20.61 -13.38
C LYS A 484 4.19 -19.49 -14.32
N PHE A 485 4.11 -19.72 -15.63
CA PHE A 485 4.42 -18.75 -16.67
C PHE A 485 3.31 -17.72 -16.90
N LEU A 486 2.06 -18.00 -16.49
CA LEU A 486 0.88 -17.17 -16.74
C LEU A 486 1.08 -15.69 -16.37
N PRO A 487 1.68 -15.30 -15.23
CA PRO A 487 1.91 -13.90 -14.93
C PRO A 487 2.86 -13.21 -15.92
N VAL A 488 3.87 -13.93 -16.41
CA VAL A 488 4.81 -13.43 -17.43
C VAL A 488 4.11 -13.35 -18.78
N PHE A 489 3.27 -14.35 -19.10
CA PHE A 489 2.47 -14.38 -20.31
C PHE A 489 1.49 -13.22 -20.40
N VAL A 490 0.73 -12.95 -19.33
CA VAL A 490 -0.19 -11.80 -19.26
C VAL A 490 0.58 -10.48 -19.38
N PHE A 491 1.77 -10.41 -18.80
CA PHE A 491 2.62 -9.22 -18.89
C PHE A 491 3.06 -8.91 -20.34
N LEU A 492 3.26 -9.92 -21.19
CA LEU A 492 3.58 -9.72 -22.61
C LEU A 492 2.47 -9.01 -23.40
N PHE A 493 1.22 -8.99 -22.94
CA PHE A 493 0.16 -8.24 -23.62
C PHE A 493 0.35 -6.72 -23.52
N LEU A 494 1.09 -6.23 -22.51
CA LEU A 494 1.36 -4.80 -22.33
C LEU A 494 2.25 -4.20 -23.43
N MET A 495 2.91 -5.04 -24.23
CA MET A 495 3.70 -4.56 -25.36
C MET A 495 2.85 -4.32 -26.63
N LEU A 496 1.58 -4.72 -26.62
CA LEU A 496 0.71 -4.62 -27.79
C LEU A 496 -0.08 -3.30 -27.75
N PRO A 497 0.00 -2.47 -28.81
CA PRO A 497 -0.93 -1.37 -29.00
C PRO A 497 -2.31 -1.93 -29.32
N PHE A 498 -3.26 -1.72 -28.40
CA PHE A 498 -4.66 -2.05 -28.64
C PHE A 498 -5.31 -0.95 -29.49
N PRO A 499 -6.25 -1.31 -30.38
CA PRO A 499 -6.89 -0.36 -31.30
C PRO A 499 -7.73 0.70 -30.58
#